data_AF-A0A924ZS42-F1
#
_entry.id   AF-A0A924ZS42-F1
#
_cell.length_a   1.000
_cell.length_b   1.000
_cell.length_c   1.000
_cell.angle_alpha   90.00
_cell.angle_beta   90.00
_cell.angle_gamma   90.00
#
_symmetry.space_group_name_H-M   'P 1'
#
loop_
_entity.id
_entity.type
_entity.pdbx_description
1 polymer ?
#
loop_
_entity_poly.entity_id
_entity_poly.type
_entity_poly.pdbx_seq_one_letter_code
_entity_poly.pdbx_strand_id
1 'polypeptide(L)'
;MKKIVWVLVLMLTINCFSQNKQILYNFTSVPQSLLTNPGADFKYNFYFGIPLLSGISANVGSSGFSAYDLFADNGVDFNVKLRNVVFSTSRKDRLAINEQIEVLNGGFKIAGEQSDSYISFGMYQEFDALSYVPKDLAILALDGNRDYLRKVFDLGDLNVKAEMLSVFHIGFHKNINKNFILGVRGKIYSSIYNVSSTNNSGYIYTNPSSTGVYEQMIYSQLQLNTSGIAKYDDDNYEPNIVKDITKRAFLGGNLGLGFDAGFTYYPKKNVQLTASIIDVGFIKHSKEVESLTYKGTYEYKGVIPKFGSGESVENGFQDFKDAIPLDTLYVDYTTWRPAKFNSSVQFSFDEERPEDCNCLDYNPETIYKSAVGAQLFVMSTPRTPLVAFTTFYRRKIFKSLQMKATYTLDSYSYKNIGLGLSSNFGPVNFYVLADNLLEYRDLTKANSLSFQLGLNVIFKNRKK
;
A
#
# COMPACT_ATOMS: atom_id res chain seq x y z
N MET A 1 19.80 -30.78 10.01
CA MET A 1 20.14 -29.63 9.13
C MET A 1 19.39 -29.63 7.80
N LYS A 2 19.39 -30.73 7.01
CA LYS A 2 18.65 -30.80 5.73
C LYS A 2 17.14 -30.48 5.85
N LYS A 3 16.46 -30.96 6.90
CA LYS A 3 15.01 -30.69 7.10
C LYS A 3 14.66 -29.21 7.38
N ILE A 4 15.56 -28.45 8.02
CA ILE A 4 15.37 -27.01 8.27
C ILE A 4 15.54 -26.22 6.97
N VAL A 5 16.51 -26.60 6.12
CA VAL A 5 16.70 -26.01 4.79
C VAL A 5 15.47 -26.26 3.91
N TRP A 6 14.88 -27.46 3.95
CA TRP A 6 13.64 -27.73 3.21
C TRP A 6 12.43 -26.94 3.71
N VAL A 7 12.31 -26.67 5.02
CA VAL A 7 11.26 -25.79 5.56
C VAL A 7 11.52 -24.32 5.20
N LEU A 8 12.77 -23.88 5.18
CA LEU A 8 13.17 -22.54 4.72
C LEU A 8 12.92 -22.36 3.21
N VAL A 9 13.21 -23.39 2.41
CA VAL A 9 12.92 -23.45 0.97
C VAL A 9 11.41 -23.55 0.71
N LEU A 10 10.65 -24.30 1.53
CA LEU A 10 9.18 -24.33 1.43
C LEU A 10 8.54 -22.99 1.83
N MET A 11 9.09 -22.28 2.82
CA MET A 11 8.67 -20.92 3.15
C MET A 11 9.10 -19.90 2.07
N LEU A 12 10.22 -20.14 1.39
CA LEU A 12 10.66 -19.36 0.22
C LEU A 12 9.81 -19.63 -1.05
N THR A 13 9.04 -20.72 -1.11
CA THR A 13 8.09 -21.00 -2.21
C THR A 13 6.72 -20.34 -2.04
N ILE A 14 6.52 -19.53 -1.01
CA ILE A 14 5.34 -18.69 -0.86
C ILE A 14 5.58 -17.40 -1.65
N ASN A 15 5.35 -17.47 -2.96
CA ASN A 15 5.02 -16.36 -3.88
C ASN A 15 5.21 -14.95 -3.29
N CYS A 16 6.45 -14.43 -3.39
CA CYS A 16 6.89 -13.15 -2.85
C CYS A 16 6.40 -11.97 -3.71
N PHE A 17 5.33 -11.28 -3.32
CA PHE A 17 4.74 -10.19 -4.10
C PHE A 17 4.35 -8.80 -3.48
N SER A 18 5.19 -7.73 -3.37
CA SER A 18 4.81 -6.28 -3.21
C SER A 18 5.99 -5.28 -3.03
N GLN A 19 5.77 -3.97 -3.23
CA GLN A 19 6.71 -2.87 -2.94
C GLN A 19 6.03 -1.81 -2.05
N ASN A 20 6.52 -1.61 -0.82
CA ASN A 20 6.20 -0.40 -0.05
C ASN A 20 7.40 0.00 0.82
N LYS A 21 8.05 1.13 0.49
CA LYS A 21 9.14 1.76 1.26
C LYS A 21 10.28 0.84 1.70
N GLN A 22 10.61 -0.18 0.90
CA GLN A 22 11.69 -1.14 1.20
C GLN A 22 13.07 -0.49 1.35
N ILE A 23 13.36 0.55 0.57
CA ILE A 23 14.62 1.28 0.67
C ILE A 23 14.68 2.06 1.99
N LEU A 24 13.57 2.62 2.45
CA LEU A 24 13.48 3.40 3.69
C LEU A 24 13.63 2.53 4.94
N TYR A 25 13.15 1.28 4.90
CA TYR A 25 13.20 0.40 6.06
C TYR A 25 14.63 0.23 6.58
N ASN A 26 14.81 0.45 7.88
CA ASN A 26 16.10 0.40 8.57
C ASN A 26 17.18 1.33 7.97
N PHE A 27 16.82 2.34 7.16
CA PHE A 27 17.75 3.35 6.66
C PHE A 27 17.82 4.52 7.64
N THR A 28 18.37 4.25 8.83
CA THR A 28 18.29 5.12 10.02
C THR A 28 19.01 6.47 9.91
N SER A 29 19.68 6.74 8.80
CA SER A 29 20.13 8.10 8.48
C SER A 29 18.97 9.06 8.16
N VAL A 30 17.81 8.51 7.79
CA VAL A 30 16.59 9.24 7.43
C VAL A 30 15.56 9.13 8.58
N PRO A 31 15.08 10.24 9.17
CA PRO A 31 14.04 10.23 10.22
C PRO A 31 12.80 9.40 9.92
N GLN A 32 12.37 9.40 8.66
CA GLN A 32 11.20 8.68 8.17
C GLN A 32 11.34 7.15 8.31
N SER A 33 12.53 6.60 8.62
CA SER A 33 12.65 5.16 8.94
C SER A 33 11.76 4.76 10.12
N LEU A 34 11.52 5.67 11.08
CA LEU A 34 10.60 5.47 12.21
C LEU A 34 9.15 5.20 11.76
N LEU A 35 8.77 5.63 10.55
CA LEU A 35 7.45 5.33 9.99
C LEU A 35 7.28 3.84 9.64
N THR A 36 8.38 3.17 9.35
CA THR A 36 8.40 1.75 8.92
C THR A 36 8.78 0.79 10.04
N ASN A 37 9.53 1.27 11.03
CA ASN A 37 9.81 0.55 12.27
C ASN A 37 9.89 1.55 13.44
N PRO A 38 8.88 1.60 14.34
CA PRO A 38 8.93 2.51 15.48
C PRO A 38 10.08 2.17 16.46
N GLY A 39 10.61 0.94 16.44
CA GLY A 39 11.76 0.50 17.23
C GLY A 39 13.09 0.54 16.48
N ALA A 40 13.22 1.35 15.42
CA ALA A 40 14.48 1.51 14.69
C ALA A 40 15.56 2.19 15.55
N ASP A 41 16.84 1.82 15.34
CA ASP A 41 17.98 2.46 16.01
C ASP A 41 18.24 3.88 15.47
N PHE A 42 17.52 4.84 16.04
CA PHE A 42 17.53 6.23 15.64
C PHE A 42 18.32 7.09 16.63
N LYS A 43 19.38 7.76 16.15
CA LYS A 43 20.42 8.36 17.00
C LYS A 43 20.42 9.89 17.10
N TYR A 44 19.44 10.58 16.52
CA TYR A 44 19.39 12.05 16.55
C TYR A 44 18.81 12.57 17.88
N ASN A 45 19.28 13.72 18.37
CA ASN A 45 18.73 14.31 19.61
C ASN A 45 17.39 14.98 19.33
N PHE A 46 17.29 15.68 18.19
CA PHE A 46 16.08 16.36 17.74
C PHE A 46 16.04 16.33 16.21
N TYR A 47 14.86 16.16 15.65
CA TYR A 47 14.62 16.46 14.25
C TYR A 47 13.24 17.08 14.06
N PHE A 48 13.12 17.85 12.99
CA PHE A 48 11.86 18.37 12.49
C PHE A 48 11.86 18.29 10.97
N GLY A 49 10.82 17.70 10.40
CA GLY A 49 10.59 17.64 8.97
C GLY A 49 10.06 18.98 8.46
N ILE A 50 10.60 19.47 7.33
CA ILE A 50 10.04 20.66 6.69
C ILE A 50 8.62 20.32 6.21
N PRO A 51 7.58 21.09 6.62
CA PRO A 51 6.20 20.78 6.27
C PRO A 51 6.00 20.57 4.77
N LEU A 52 5.27 19.51 4.39
CA LEU A 52 4.99 19.08 3.02
C LEU A 52 6.22 18.63 2.20
N LEU A 53 7.43 18.80 2.73
CA LEU A 53 8.69 18.51 2.03
C LEU A 53 9.53 17.45 2.74
N SER A 54 9.16 17.01 3.94
CA SER A 54 9.93 16.04 4.74
C SER A 54 9.78 14.60 4.29
N GLY A 55 8.68 14.27 3.64
CA GLY A 55 8.45 12.94 3.11
C GLY A 55 7.33 12.94 2.09
N ILE A 56 7.71 12.99 0.82
CA ILE A 56 6.83 12.75 -0.32
C ILE A 56 7.18 11.35 -0.83
N SER A 57 6.21 10.45 -0.87
CA SER A 57 6.36 9.14 -1.50
C SER A 57 5.19 8.85 -2.41
N ALA A 58 5.48 8.27 -3.57
CA ALA A 58 4.46 7.65 -4.41
C ALA A 58 4.96 6.29 -4.89
N ASN A 59 4.02 5.35 -5.00
CA ASN A 59 4.22 4.02 -5.51
C ASN A 59 3.04 3.68 -6.42
N VAL A 60 3.34 3.14 -7.60
CA VAL A 60 2.36 2.59 -8.53
C VAL A 60 2.86 1.20 -8.91
N GLY A 61 1.97 0.21 -8.93
CA GLY A 61 2.28 -1.16 -9.32
C GLY A 61 1.11 -1.84 -10.02
N SER A 62 1.38 -2.54 -11.11
CA SER A 62 0.44 -3.36 -11.88
C SER A 62 1.10 -4.70 -12.23
N SER A 63 0.49 -5.80 -11.79
CA SER A 63 1.09 -7.15 -11.99
C SER A 63 0.77 -7.78 -13.34
N GLY A 64 -0.29 -7.32 -14.01
CA GLY A 64 -0.82 -7.97 -15.22
C GLY A 64 -0.59 -7.20 -16.52
N PHE A 65 -0.31 -5.90 -16.45
CA PHE A 65 -0.12 -5.05 -17.63
C PHE A 65 0.63 -3.77 -17.28
N SER A 66 1.24 -3.14 -18.27
CA SER A 66 1.90 -1.84 -18.19
C SER A 66 1.08 -0.75 -18.90
N ALA A 67 1.47 0.52 -18.75
CA ALA A 67 0.85 1.60 -19.52
C ALA A 67 1.14 1.45 -21.03
N TYR A 68 2.29 0.90 -21.40
CA TYR A 68 2.67 0.62 -22.78
C TYR A 68 1.69 -0.35 -23.45
N ASP A 69 1.27 -1.40 -22.74
CA ASP A 69 0.36 -2.41 -23.30
C ASP A 69 -1.01 -1.84 -23.72
N LEU A 70 -1.44 -0.75 -23.08
CA LEU A 70 -2.71 -0.07 -23.37
C LEU A 70 -2.54 1.14 -24.29
N PHE A 71 -1.47 1.92 -24.11
CA PHE A 71 -1.38 3.27 -24.69
C PHE A 71 -0.20 3.46 -25.66
N ALA A 72 0.60 2.43 -25.96
CA ALA A 72 1.70 2.56 -26.92
C ALA A 72 1.20 3.03 -28.30
N ASP A 73 1.83 4.04 -28.88
CA ASP A 73 1.53 4.43 -30.27
C ASP A 73 2.29 3.52 -31.25
N ASN A 74 1.72 2.35 -31.55
CA ASN A 74 2.31 1.31 -32.39
C ASN A 74 1.39 0.88 -33.54
N GLY A 75 0.39 1.70 -33.89
CA GLY A 75 -0.59 1.41 -34.95
C GLY A 75 -1.65 0.35 -34.61
N VAL A 76 -1.64 -0.23 -33.41
CA VAL A 76 -2.69 -1.15 -32.93
C VAL A 76 -3.80 -0.36 -32.24
N ASP A 77 -5.06 -0.64 -32.58
CA ASP A 77 -6.24 0.01 -31.98
C ASP A 77 -6.33 -0.24 -30.46
N PHE A 78 -6.83 0.76 -29.71
CA PHE A 78 -6.95 0.66 -28.26
C PHE A 78 -7.87 -0.49 -27.82
N ASN A 79 -8.97 -0.77 -28.52
CA ASN A 79 -9.87 -1.84 -28.15
C ASN A 79 -9.22 -3.22 -28.27
N VAL A 80 -8.32 -3.39 -29.25
CA VAL A 80 -7.53 -4.61 -29.42
C VAL A 80 -6.53 -4.75 -28.27
N LYS A 81 -5.85 -3.66 -27.90
CA LYS A 81 -4.94 -3.63 -26.74
C LYS A 81 -5.65 -3.95 -25.43
N LEU A 82 -6.80 -3.31 -25.19
CA LEU A 82 -7.63 -3.55 -24.00
C LEU A 82 -8.07 -5.00 -23.93
N ARG A 83 -8.56 -5.59 -25.02
CA ARG A 83 -8.90 -7.02 -25.08
C ARG A 83 -7.67 -7.88 -24.75
N ASN A 84 -6.53 -7.65 -25.40
CA ASN A 84 -5.31 -8.42 -25.15
C ASN A 84 -4.90 -8.39 -23.66
N VAL A 85 -4.95 -7.22 -23.04
CA VAL A 85 -4.70 -7.05 -21.60
C VAL A 85 -5.72 -7.84 -20.77
N VAL A 86 -7.02 -7.67 -20.99
CA VAL A 86 -8.06 -8.39 -20.24
C VAL A 86 -7.92 -9.91 -20.38
N PHE A 87 -7.62 -10.43 -21.58
CA PHE A 87 -7.47 -11.86 -21.80
C PHE A 87 -6.17 -12.44 -21.21
N SER A 88 -5.08 -11.67 -21.21
CA SER A 88 -3.78 -12.09 -20.65
C SER A 88 -3.74 -12.05 -19.12
N THR A 89 -4.54 -11.21 -18.49
CA THR A 89 -4.62 -11.08 -17.02
C THR A 89 -5.37 -12.24 -16.36
N SER A 90 -5.31 -12.29 -15.03
CA SER A 90 -6.04 -13.20 -14.16
C SER A 90 -6.74 -12.43 -13.05
N ARG A 91 -7.66 -13.09 -12.35
CA ARG A 91 -8.33 -12.52 -11.17
C ARG A 91 -7.38 -12.15 -10.00
N LYS A 92 -6.13 -12.60 -10.05
CA LYS A 92 -5.09 -12.26 -9.05
C LYS A 92 -4.29 -11.02 -9.44
N ASP A 93 -4.39 -10.60 -10.70
CA ASP A 93 -3.73 -9.41 -11.19
C ASP A 93 -4.40 -8.17 -10.65
N ARG A 94 -3.58 -7.16 -10.36
CA ARG A 94 -4.01 -5.99 -9.59
C ARG A 94 -3.23 -4.75 -9.96
N LEU A 95 -3.88 -3.62 -9.75
CA LEU A 95 -3.33 -2.28 -9.74
C LEU A 95 -3.30 -1.78 -8.30
N ALA A 96 -2.16 -1.27 -7.85
CA ALA A 96 -1.97 -0.65 -6.56
C ALA A 96 -1.35 0.74 -6.74
N ILE A 97 -1.89 1.72 -6.04
CA ILE A 97 -1.38 3.09 -5.96
C ILE A 97 -1.28 3.43 -4.48
N ASN A 98 -0.14 3.94 -4.05
CA ASN A 98 0.05 4.49 -2.71
C ASN A 98 0.76 5.83 -2.83
N GLU A 99 0.19 6.86 -2.23
CA GLU A 99 0.81 8.17 -2.09
C GLU A 99 0.82 8.55 -0.62
N GLN A 100 1.90 9.17 -0.17
CA GLN A 100 1.97 9.72 1.18
C GLN A 100 2.78 11.01 1.19
N ILE A 101 2.23 12.03 1.85
CA ILE A 101 2.85 13.33 2.01
C ILE A 101 2.86 13.66 3.51
N GLU A 102 4.04 13.86 4.07
CA GLU A 102 4.20 14.32 5.45
C GLU A 102 3.86 15.81 5.57
N VAL A 103 2.83 16.11 6.36
CA VAL A 103 2.43 17.49 6.67
C VAL A 103 3.33 18.07 7.77
N LEU A 104 3.56 17.28 8.82
CA LEU A 104 4.50 17.60 9.89
C LEU A 104 5.08 16.32 10.45
N ASN A 105 6.36 16.35 10.83
CA ASN A 105 7.03 15.24 11.49
C ASN A 105 8.09 15.82 12.42
N GLY A 106 8.19 15.32 13.64
CA GLY A 106 9.19 15.76 14.58
C GLY A 106 9.47 14.69 15.61
N GLY A 107 10.62 14.82 16.25
CA GLY A 107 10.97 13.94 17.35
C GLY A 107 12.07 14.52 18.20
N PHE A 108 12.07 14.14 19.47
CA PHE A 108 13.08 14.54 20.43
C PHE A 108 13.44 13.39 21.35
N LYS A 109 14.73 13.38 21.72
CA LYS A 109 15.31 12.45 22.66
C LYS A 109 15.06 12.92 24.09
N ILE A 110 14.65 12.00 24.94
CA ILE A 110 14.55 12.17 26.38
C ILE A 110 15.72 11.41 26.99
N ALA A 111 16.71 12.15 27.50
CA ALA A 111 17.82 11.56 28.23
C ALA A 111 17.32 10.99 29.55
N GLY A 112 17.56 9.71 29.80
CA GLY A 112 17.24 9.04 31.05
C GLY A 112 18.51 8.57 31.76
N GLU A 113 18.47 8.45 33.08
CA GLU A 113 19.63 8.03 33.89
C GLU A 113 20.16 6.63 33.50
N GLN A 114 19.27 5.71 33.12
CA GLN A 114 19.62 4.33 32.76
C GLN A 114 19.64 4.07 31.26
N SER A 115 18.76 4.74 30.51
CA SER A 115 18.59 4.55 29.08
C SER A 115 17.87 5.72 28.46
N ASP A 116 18.30 6.10 27.27
CA ASP A 116 17.60 7.10 26.47
C ASP A 116 16.25 6.58 25.97
N SER A 117 15.26 7.47 25.97
CA SER A 117 13.97 7.27 25.31
C SER A 117 13.80 8.32 24.22
N TYR A 118 12.85 8.09 23.34
CA TYR A 118 12.62 8.97 22.20
C TYR A 118 11.14 9.08 21.91
N ILE A 119 10.69 10.31 21.70
CA ILE A 119 9.32 10.60 21.29
C ILE A 119 9.36 11.10 19.85
N SER A 120 8.49 10.54 19.02
CA SER A 120 8.22 10.99 17.65
C SER A 120 6.74 11.34 17.53
N PHE A 121 6.42 12.33 16.72
CA PHE A 121 5.05 12.71 16.45
C PHE A 121 4.94 13.29 15.05
N GLY A 122 3.75 13.21 14.46
CA GLY A 122 3.57 13.68 13.10
C GLY A 122 2.13 13.61 12.63
N MET A 123 1.92 14.28 11.50
CA MET A 123 0.72 14.20 10.68
C MET A 123 1.16 13.98 9.24
N TYR A 124 0.59 12.98 8.58
CA TYR A 124 0.76 12.78 7.16
C TYR A 124 -0.58 12.49 6.50
N GLN A 125 -0.66 12.81 5.21
CA GLN A 125 -1.77 12.42 4.36
C GLN A 125 -1.37 11.18 3.56
N GLU A 126 -2.26 10.21 3.44
CA GLU A 126 -2.04 8.95 2.72
C GLU A 126 -3.24 8.70 1.79
N PHE A 127 -2.94 8.33 0.55
CA PHE A 127 -3.90 7.82 -0.41
C PHE A 127 -3.50 6.40 -0.79
N ASP A 128 -4.42 5.45 -0.63
CA ASP A 128 -4.26 4.06 -1.00
C ASP A 128 -5.35 3.68 -1.98
N ALA A 129 -4.99 3.11 -3.13
CA ALA A 129 -5.93 2.45 -4.03
C ALA A 129 -5.42 1.06 -4.40
N LEU A 130 -6.30 0.07 -4.33
CA LEU A 130 -6.06 -1.30 -4.73
C LEU A 130 -7.27 -1.80 -5.50
N SER A 131 -7.04 -2.25 -6.74
CA SER A 131 -8.07 -2.85 -7.59
C SER A 131 -7.54 -4.14 -8.19
N TYR A 132 -8.32 -5.21 -8.10
CA TYR A 132 -8.03 -6.44 -8.85
C TYR A 132 -8.69 -6.34 -10.22
N VAL A 133 -8.03 -6.87 -11.25
CA VAL A 133 -8.58 -6.89 -12.61
C VAL A 133 -9.85 -7.74 -12.61
N PRO A 134 -11.03 -7.15 -12.88
CA PRO A 134 -12.30 -7.87 -12.81
C PRO A 134 -12.52 -8.63 -14.12
N LYS A 135 -11.67 -9.64 -14.39
CA LYS A 135 -11.53 -10.30 -15.70
C LYS A 135 -12.88 -10.74 -16.28
N ASP A 136 -13.69 -11.45 -15.51
CA ASP A 136 -14.97 -11.97 -16.01
C ASP A 136 -15.96 -10.85 -16.34
N LEU A 137 -16.05 -9.80 -15.51
CA LEU A 137 -16.88 -8.63 -15.80
C LEU A 137 -16.37 -7.85 -17.02
N ALA A 138 -15.06 -7.73 -17.18
CA ALA A 138 -14.45 -7.07 -18.33
C ALA A 138 -14.73 -7.85 -19.64
N ILE A 139 -14.63 -9.18 -19.61
CA ILE A 139 -14.99 -10.01 -20.78
C ILE A 139 -16.49 -9.87 -21.09
N LEU A 140 -17.37 -9.91 -20.09
CA LEU A 140 -18.81 -9.68 -20.29
C LEU A 140 -19.10 -8.31 -20.92
N ALA A 141 -18.42 -7.26 -20.48
CA ALA A 141 -18.62 -5.92 -21.03
C ALA A 141 -18.10 -5.77 -22.47
N LEU A 142 -17.00 -6.46 -22.83
CA LEU A 142 -16.33 -6.32 -24.13
C LEU A 142 -16.90 -7.24 -25.21
N ASP A 143 -17.26 -8.47 -24.85
CA ASP A 143 -17.65 -9.52 -25.80
C ASP A 143 -19.08 -10.05 -25.52
N GLY A 144 -19.69 -9.68 -24.40
CA GLY A 144 -20.94 -10.26 -23.96
C GLY A 144 -20.79 -11.71 -23.51
N ASN A 145 -21.91 -12.42 -23.49
CA ASN A 145 -22.00 -13.83 -23.08
C ASN A 145 -22.32 -14.78 -24.25
N ARG A 146 -22.57 -14.27 -25.47
CA ARG A 146 -22.99 -15.06 -26.63
C ARG A 146 -22.01 -16.18 -26.97
N ASP A 147 -20.72 -15.86 -27.04
CA ASP A 147 -19.67 -16.82 -27.42
C ASP A 147 -19.10 -17.57 -26.21
N TYR A 148 -19.68 -17.35 -25.02
CA TYR A 148 -19.25 -17.92 -23.74
C TYR A 148 -20.37 -18.75 -23.09
N LEU A 149 -21.05 -19.57 -23.90
CA LEU A 149 -22.08 -20.48 -23.40
C LEU A 149 -21.48 -21.50 -22.43
N ARG A 150 -22.21 -21.79 -21.35
CA ARG A 150 -21.80 -22.65 -20.23
C ARG A 150 -20.55 -22.16 -19.48
N LYS A 151 -20.10 -20.91 -19.72
CA LYS A 151 -19.10 -20.26 -18.87
C LYS A 151 -19.80 -19.59 -17.70
N VAL A 152 -19.25 -19.78 -16.50
CA VAL A 152 -19.63 -19.01 -15.30
C VAL A 152 -18.77 -17.76 -15.28
N PHE A 153 -19.40 -16.60 -15.25
CA PHE A 153 -18.73 -15.32 -15.01
C PHE A 153 -18.88 -14.95 -13.53
N ASP A 154 -17.77 -14.90 -12.79
CA ASP A 154 -17.76 -14.64 -11.35
C ASP A 154 -17.92 -13.13 -11.08
N LEU A 155 -19.04 -12.71 -10.49
CA LEU A 155 -19.27 -11.31 -10.10
C LEU A 155 -18.38 -10.89 -8.92
N GLY A 156 -17.86 -11.87 -8.16
CA GLY A 156 -16.88 -11.65 -7.10
C GLY A 156 -15.52 -11.15 -7.61
N ASP A 157 -15.29 -11.14 -8.93
CA ASP A 157 -14.12 -10.52 -9.55
C ASP A 157 -14.06 -9.00 -9.45
N LEU A 158 -15.19 -8.34 -9.17
CA LEU A 158 -15.14 -6.96 -8.71
C LEU A 158 -14.51 -6.91 -7.31
N ASN A 159 -13.29 -6.40 -7.20
CA ASN A 159 -12.65 -6.15 -5.92
C ASN A 159 -11.84 -4.85 -5.99
N VAL A 160 -12.37 -3.80 -5.37
CA VAL A 160 -11.76 -2.47 -5.37
C VAL A 160 -11.81 -1.87 -3.97
N LYS A 161 -10.74 -1.18 -3.59
CA LYS A 161 -10.63 -0.39 -2.38
C LYS A 161 -9.83 0.88 -2.68
N ALA A 162 -10.36 2.03 -2.29
CA ALA A 162 -9.64 3.29 -2.31
C ALA A 162 -9.91 4.05 -1.01
N GLU A 163 -8.88 4.67 -0.44
CA GLU A 163 -8.99 5.44 0.80
C GLU A 163 -8.02 6.62 0.78
N MET A 164 -8.54 7.80 1.07
CA MET A 164 -7.76 9.02 1.29
C MET A 164 -7.94 9.43 2.74
N LEU A 165 -6.85 9.55 3.50
CA LEU A 165 -6.93 9.86 4.92
C LEU A 165 -5.77 10.74 5.40
N SER A 166 -5.98 11.38 6.54
CA SER A 166 -4.90 11.95 7.36
C SER A 166 -4.64 11.07 8.57
N VAL A 167 -3.36 10.88 8.90
CA VAL A 167 -2.90 10.09 10.04
C VAL A 167 -2.16 10.99 11.00
N PHE A 168 -2.66 11.07 12.23
CA PHE A 168 -1.96 11.69 13.35
C PHE A 168 -1.31 10.57 14.15
N HIS A 169 -0.05 10.74 14.54
CA HIS A 169 0.65 9.72 15.28
C HIS A 169 1.56 10.26 16.37
N ILE A 170 1.69 9.47 17.43
CA ILE A 170 2.67 9.66 18.50
C ILE A 170 3.35 8.32 18.74
N GLY A 171 4.66 8.30 18.60
CA GLY A 171 5.52 7.14 18.79
C GLY A 171 6.45 7.33 19.97
N PHE A 172 6.66 6.25 20.71
CA PHE A 172 7.62 6.15 21.80
C PHE A 172 8.55 4.99 21.52
N HIS A 173 9.86 5.22 21.54
CA HIS A 173 10.84 4.14 21.52
C HIS A 173 11.82 4.28 22.67
N LYS A 174 12.29 3.13 23.17
CA LYS A 174 13.17 3.06 24.34
C LYS A 174 14.25 1.99 24.14
N ASN A 175 15.46 2.35 24.51
CA ASN A 175 16.58 1.42 24.61
C ASN A 175 16.42 0.63 25.92
N ILE A 176 15.92 -0.60 25.86
CA ILE A 176 15.73 -1.43 27.06
C ILE A 176 17.08 -1.82 27.67
N ASN A 177 18.05 -2.12 26.80
CA ASN A 177 19.45 -2.31 27.14
C ASN A 177 20.32 -1.98 25.91
N LYS A 178 21.64 -2.16 26.02
CA LYS A 178 22.60 -1.86 24.94
C LYS A 178 22.37 -2.65 23.64
N ASN A 179 21.62 -3.75 23.71
CA ASN A 179 21.43 -4.67 22.59
C ASN A 179 19.96 -4.76 22.14
N PHE A 180 19.02 -4.08 22.79
CA PHE A 180 17.59 -4.22 22.51
C PHE A 180 16.83 -2.91 22.62
N ILE A 181 16.12 -2.58 21.54
CA ILE A 181 15.31 -1.38 21.38
C ILE A 181 13.87 -1.84 21.10
N LEU A 182 12.92 -1.23 21.80
CA LEU A 182 11.50 -1.40 21.57
C LEU A 182 10.88 -0.08 21.17
N GLY A 183 9.92 -0.12 20.24
CA GLY A 183 9.15 1.05 19.86
C GLY A 183 7.68 0.71 19.63
N VAL A 184 6.83 1.64 20.00
CA VAL A 184 5.38 1.60 19.83
C VAL A 184 4.88 2.92 19.30
N ARG A 185 3.80 2.91 18.52
CA ARG A 185 3.19 4.13 18.00
C ARG A 185 1.68 4.02 17.96
N GLY A 186 1.01 5.00 18.56
CA GLY A 186 -0.43 5.18 18.44
C GLY A 186 -0.76 6.05 17.24
N LYS A 187 -1.86 5.74 16.56
CA LYS A 187 -2.36 6.46 15.39
C LYS A 187 -3.83 6.80 15.54
N ILE A 188 -4.20 7.99 15.11
CA ILE A 188 -5.58 8.40 14.87
C ILE A 188 -5.73 8.61 13.37
N TYR A 189 -6.68 7.90 12.77
CA TYR A 189 -7.02 8.03 11.36
C TYR A 189 -8.20 8.99 11.21
N SER A 190 -8.11 9.88 10.24
CA SER A 190 -9.21 10.71 9.78
C SER A 190 -9.40 10.49 8.27
N SER A 191 -10.31 9.59 7.92
CA SER A 191 -10.66 9.27 6.55
C SER A 191 -11.46 10.41 5.91
N ILE A 192 -10.94 10.91 4.81
CA ILE A 192 -11.49 11.99 3.99
C ILE A 192 -12.47 11.41 2.97
N TYR A 193 -12.04 10.35 2.27
CA TYR A 193 -12.81 9.60 1.29
C TYR A 193 -12.54 8.11 1.44
N ASN A 194 -13.58 7.29 1.29
CA ASN A 194 -13.47 5.84 1.26
C ASN A 194 -14.35 5.28 0.15
N VAL A 195 -13.85 4.29 -0.56
CA VAL A 195 -14.58 3.46 -1.52
C VAL A 195 -14.15 2.02 -1.28
N SER A 196 -15.10 1.10 -1.09
CA SER A 196 -14.80 -0.31 -0.83
C SER A 196 -15.88 -1.21 -1.40
N SER A 197 -15.47 -2.14 -2.26
CA SER A 197 -16.29 -3.21 -2.79
C SER A 197 -15.43 -4.47 -2.85
N THR A 198 -15.42 -5.22 -1.74
CA THR A 198 -14.45 -6.32 -1.52
C THR A 198 -15.10 -7.67 -1.20
N ASN A 199 -16.35 -7.66 -0.73
CA ASN A 199 -17.11 -8.85 -0.34
C ASN A 199 -18.18 -9.20 -1.37
N ASN A 200 -17.86 -9.02 -2.65
CA ASN A 200 -18.76 -9.34 -3.74
C ASN A 200 -18.81 -10.83 -3.98
N SER A 201 -20.00 -11.34 -4.30
CA SER A 201 -20.18 -12.68 -4.82
C SER A 201 -21.35 -12.71 -5.79
N GLY A 202 -21.48 -13.80 -6.51
CA GLY A 202 -22.49 -13.92 -7.55
C GLY A 202 -21.92 -14.48 -8.83
N TYR A 203 -22.81 -14.80 -9.76
CA TYR A 203 -22.41 -15.27 -11.07
C TYR A 203 -23.44 -14.91 -12.12
N ILE A 204 -22.95 -14.82 -13.36
CA ILE A 204 -23.76 -14.84 -14.57
C ILE A 204 -23.43 -16.11 -15.33
N TYR A 205 -24.46 -16.87 -15.66
CA TYR A 205 -24.32 -18.14 -16.37
C TYR A 205 -25.34 -18.20 -17.51
N THR A 206 -24.93 -18.65 -18.68
CA THR A 206 -25.78 -18.68 -19.88
C THR A 206 -25.78 -20.05 -20.52
N ASN A 207 -26.96 -20.61 -20.69
CA ASN A 207 -27.21 -21.91 -21.31
C ASN A 207 -27.99 -21.76 -22.62
N PRO A 208 -27.80 -22.68 -23.58
CA PRO A 208 -28.80 -22.90 -24.62
C PRO A 208 -30.14 -23.31 -23.98
N SER A 209 -31.23 -22.73 -24.45
CA SER A 209 -32.58 -23.05 -23.98
C SER A 209 -33.31 -23.95 -24.99
N SER A 210 -34.29 -24.73 -24.53
CA SER A 210 -35.21 -25.49 -25.39
C SER A 210 -36.48 -24.71 -25.73
N THR A 211 -36.82 -23.69 -24.96
CA THR A 211 -38.04 -22.85 -25.14
C THR A 211 -37.71 -21.48 -25.74
N GLY A 212 -36.49 -20.98 -25.54
CA GLY A 212 -35.94 -19.79 -26.20
C GLY A 212 -34.60 -20.09 -26.89
N VAL A 213 -33.86 -19.06 -27.31
CA VAL A 213 -32.49 -19.23 -27.85
C VAL A 213 -31.49 -19.48 -26.70
N TYR A 214 -31.59 -18.69 -25.63
CA TYR A 214 -30.73 -18.77 -24.46
C TYR A 214 -31.54 -18.61 -23.17
N GLU A 215 -31.05 -19.21 -22.10
CA GLU A 215 -31.48 -19.00 -20.72
C GLU A 215 -30.28 -18.49 -19.92
N GLN A 216 -30.46 -17.38 -19.22
CA GLN A 216 -29.42 -16.74 -18.43
C GLN A 216 -29.84 -16.68 -16.97
N MET A 217 -29.00 -17.22 -16.10
CA MET A 217 -29.15 -17.13 -14.66
C MET A 217 -28.19 -16.08 -14.12
N ILE A 218 -28.73 -15.12 -13.39
CA ILE A 218 -27.99 -14.06 -12.71
C ILE A 218 -28.24 -14.19 -11.22
N TYR A 219 -27.20 -14.47 -10.46
CA TYR A 219 -27.21 -14.38 -9.01
C TYR A 219 -26.25 -13.27 -8.60
N SER A 220 -26.75 -12.21 -7.96
CA SER A 220 -25.95 -11.05 -7.60
C SER A 220 -25.93 -10.84 -6.08
N GLN A 221 -24.73 -10.68 -5.53
CA GLN A 221 -24.48 -10.12 -4.21
C GLN A 221 -23.36 -9.09 -4.29
N LEU A 222 -23.63 -8.01 -5.02
CA LEU A 222 -22.71 -6.88 -5.13
C LEU A 222 -23.01 -5.83 -4.06
N GLN A 223 -21.95 -5.27 -3.50
CA GLN A 223 -22.02 -4.18 -2.54
C GLN A 223 -20.85 -3.22 -2.73
N LEU A 224 -21.16 -1.93 -2.85
CA LEU A 224 -20.22 -0.83 -2.93
C LEU A 224 -20.49 0.12 -1.76
N ASN A 225 -19.54 0.21 -0.84
CA ASN A 225 -19.60 1.15 0.27
C ASN A 225 -18.75 2.38 -0.08
N THR A 226 -19.27 3.57 0.16
CA THR A 226 -18.58 4.84 0.00
C THR A 226 -18.74 5.69 1.25
N SER A 227 -17.76 6.55 1.53
CA SER A 227 -17.89 7.60 2.53
C SER A 227 -17.22 8.90 2.10
N GLY A 228 -17.82 10.02 2.47
CA GLY A 228 -17.32 11.37 2.18
C GLY A 228 -17.58 11.87 0.76
N ILE A 229 -18.24 11.09 -0.10
CA ILE A 229 -18.48 11.45 -1.50
C ILE A 229 -19.95 11.83 -1.74
N ALA A 230 -20.88 11.28 -0.96
CA ALA A 230 -22.34 11.42 -1.11
C ALA A 230 -22.82 12.85 -1.40
N LYS A 231 -22.31 13.85 -0.68
CA LYS A 231 -22.74 15.24 -0.83
C LYS A 231 -22.44 15.87 -2.20
N TYR A 232 -21.54 15.28 -3.00
CA TYR A 232 -21.25 15.79 -4.35
C TYR A 232 -22.27 15.34 -5.39
N ASP A 233 -23.18 14.43 -5.02
CA ASP A 233 -24.32 14.01 -5.83
C ASP A 233 -25.60 14.79 -5.48
N ASP A 234 -25.53 15.72 -4.51
CA ASP A 234 -26.65 16.59 -4.13
C ASP A 234 -26.64 17.88 -4.97
N ASP A 235 -27.65 18.05 -5.82
CA ASP A 235 -27.85 19.23 -6.67
C ASP A 235 -27.89 20.56 -5.88
N ASN A 236 -28.16 20.52 -4.57
CA ASN A 236 -28.23 21.71 -3.71
C ASN A 236 -26.88 22.07 -3.06
N TYR A 237 -25.84 21.28 -3.27
CA TYR A 237 -24.54 21.50 -2.65
C TYR A 237 -23.62 22.30 -3.56
N GLU A 238 -23.16 23.48 -3.11
CA GLU A 238 -22.08 24.21 -3.77
C GLU A 238 -20.72 23.58 -3.40
N PRO A 239 -20.02 22.92 -4.34
CA PRO A 239 -18.82 22.16 -4.02
C PRO A 239 -17.65 23.06 -3.65
N ASN A 240 -17.16 22.94 -2.41
CA ASN A 240 -15.90 23.53 -1.96
C ASN A 240 -14.93 22.44 -1.49
N ILE A 241 -14.34 21.77 -2.48
CA ILE A 241 -13.46 20.61 -2.30
C ILE A 241 -12.30 20.92 -1.34
N VAL A 242 -11.69 22.09 -1.44
CA VAL A 242 -10.54 22.47 -0.58
C VAL A 242 -10.95 22.56 0.89
N LYS A 243 -12.07 23.24 1.19
CA LYS A 243 -12.59 23.37 2.55
C LYS A 243 -12.99 22.01 3.14
N ASP A 244 -13.59 21.16 2.32
CA ASP A 244 -14.03 19.83 2.72
C ASP A 244 -12.86 18.92 3.06
N ILE A 245 -11.88 18.84 2.17
CA ILE A 245 -10.64 18.06 2.38
C ILE A 245 -9.95 18.57 3.63
N THR A 246 -9.81 19.89 3.80
CA THR A 246 -9.15 20.47 4.98
C THR A 246 -9.89 20.10 6.26
N LYS A 247 -11.21 20.33 6.33
CA LYS A 247 -12.03 19.98 7.50
C LYS A 247 -11.90 18.50 7.86
N ARG A 248 -11.94 17.62 6.86
CA ARG A 248 -11.87 16.18 7.08
C ARG A 248 -10.47 15.69 7.41
N ALA A 249 -9.43 16.29 6.84
CA ALA A 249 -8.04 16.02 7.18
C ALA A 249 -7.75 16.30 8.67
N PHE A 250 -8.31 17.38 9.21
CA PHE A 250 -8.18 17.77 10.61
C PHE A 250 -9.30 17.20 11.49
N LEU A 251 -9.43 15.86 11.53
CA LEU A 251 -10.35 15.10 12.40
C LEU A 251 -11.85 15.30 12.14
N GLY A 252 -12.24 16.05 11.11
CA GLY A 252 -13.64 16.20 10.70
C GLY A 252 -14.21 15.02 9.92
N GLY A 253 -13.35 14.11 9.44
CA GLY A 253 -13.71 12.93 8.64
C GLY A 253 -14.21 11.74 9.44
N ASN A 254 -14.17 10.56 8.83
CA ASN A 254 -14.48 9.28 9.47
C ASN A 254 -13.29 8.82 10.30
N LEU A 255 -13.51 8.53 11.59
CA LEU A 255 -12.41 8.35 12.54
C LEU A 255 -12.04 6.88 12.73
N GLY A 256 -10.76 6.66 12.99
CA GLY A 256 -10.22 5.34 13.27
C GLY A 256 -9.05 5.39 14.24
N LEU A 257 -8.70 4.22 14.75
CA LEU A 257 -7.56 4.03 15.65
C LEU A 257 -6.63 2.98 15.06
N GLY A 258 -5.34 3.21 15.27
CA GLY A 258 -4.30 2.29 14.82
C GLY A 258 -3.14 2.23 15.79
N PHE A 259 -2.38 1.16 15.66
CA PHE A 259 -1.20 0.91 16.45
C PHE A 259 -0.11 0.27 15.60
N ASP A 260 1.13 0.62 15.94
CA ASP A 260 2.32 -0.03 15.42
C ASP A 260 3.25 -0.43 16.55
N ALA A 261 3.99 -1.52 16.32
CA ALA A 261 5.07 -1.96 17.18
C ALA A 261 6.28 -2.40 16.37
N GLY A 262 7.45 -2.32 16.96
CA GLY A 262 8.67 -2.82 16.35
C GLY A 262 9.81 -2.89 17.33
N PHE A 263 10.84 -3.61 16.93
CA PHE A 263 12.03 -3.79 17.73
C PHE A 263 13.29 -3.82 16.86
N THR A 264 14.41 -3.58 17.53
CA THR A 264 15.76 -3.80 17.01
C THR A 264 16.54 -4.58 18.06
N TYR A 265 17.16 -5.68 17.65
CA TYR A 265 18.00 -6.53 18.50
C TYR A 265 19.39 -6.69 17.90
N TYR A 266 20.41 -6.59 18.74
CA TYR A 266 21.81 -6.75 18.37
C TYR A 266 22.39 -8.01 19.05
N PRO A 267 22.26 -9.21 18.44
CA PRO A 267 22.92 -10.41 18.96
C PRO A 267 24.44 -10.27 19.08
N LYS A 268 25.03 -9.47 18.18
CA LYS A 268 26.44 -9.07 18.17
C LYS A 268 26.53 -7.61 17.75
N LYS A 269 27.66 -6.95 18.05
CA LYS A 269 27.89 -5.54 17.66
C LYS A 269 27.72 -5.27 16.16
N ASN A 270 27.96 -6.27 15.33
CA ASN A 270 27.89 -6.19 13.87
C ASN A 270 26.69 -6.92 13.25
N VAL A 271 25.79 -7.51 14.05
CA VAL A 271 24.59 -8.20 13.56
C VAL A 271 23.37 -7.50 14.13
N GLN A 272 22.45 -7.10 13.27
CA GLN A 272 21.21 -6.44 13.63
C GLN A 272 20.03 -7.25 13.12
N LEU A 273 19.07 -7.52 13.99
CA LEU A 273 17.78 -8.13 13.68
C LEU A 273 16.70 -7.11 13.97
N THR A 274 15.79 -6.90 13.03
CA THR A 274 14.66 -5.99 13.22
C THR A 274 13.36 -6.66 12.80
N ALA A 275 12.27 -6.27 13.45
CA ALA A 275 10.94 -6.55 12.97
C ALA A 275 9.97 -5.47 13.40
N SER A 276 8.92 -5.26 12.62
CA SER A 276 7.83 -4.34 12.94
C SER A 276 6.51 -4.83 12.36
N ILE A 277 5.43 -4.45 13.03
CA ILE A 277 4.07 -4.51 12.52
C ILE A 277 3.50 -3.09 12.55
N ILE A 278 2.95 -2.64 11.43
CA ILE A 278 2.44 -1.29 11.26
C ILE A 278 1.05 -1.34 10.63
N ASP A 279 0.26 -0.30 10.86
CA ASP A 279 -1.11 -0.11 10.37
C ASP A 279 -2.10 -1.17 10.88
N VAL A 280 -1.90 -1.69 12.11
CA VAL A 280 -2.90 -2.52 12.78
C VAL A 280 -3.98 -1.61 13.32
N GLY A 281 -5.10 -1.51 12.62
CA GLY A 281 -6.17 -0.62 13.02
C GLY A 281 -7.39 -0.67 12.12
N PHE A 282 -8.40 0.09 12.52
CA PHE A 282 -9.69 0.17 11.84
C PHE A 282 -10.16 1.62 11.75
N ILE A 283 -11.06 1.88 10.80
CA ILE A 283 -11.77 3.15 10.63
C ILE A 283 -13.26 2.84 10.65
N LYS A 284 -14.00 3.55 11.50
CA LYS A 284 -15.46 3.53 11.53
C LYS A 284 -15.97 4.65 10.63
N HIS A 285 -16.71 4.28 9.60
CA HIS A 285 -17.37 5.20 8.69
C HIS A 285 -18.80 5.41 9.16
N SER A 286 -19.13 6.64 9.55
CA SER A 286 -20.46 7.06 10.01
C SER A 286 -20.89 8.42 9.48
N LYS A 287 -20.03 9.10 8.71
CA LYS A 287 -20.28 10.41 8.11
C LYS A 287 -20.31 10.27 6.60
N GLU A 288 -21.38 10.79 6.01
CA GLU A 288 -21.60 10.80 4.55
C GLU A 288 -21.41 9.40 3.94
N VAL A 289 -22.03 8.39 4.58
CA VAL A 289 -21.93 6.98 4.18
C VAL A 289 -23.04 6.62 3.22
N GLU A 290 -22.69 5.94 2.13
CA GLU A 290 -23.63 5.36 1.19
C GLU A 290 -23.18 3.95 0.83
N SER A 291 -24.10 3.00 0.86
CA SER A 291 -23.85 1.61 0.49
C SER A 291 -24.82 1.23 -0.62
N LEU A 292 -24.31 1.15 -1.84
CA LEU A 292 -25.07 0.70 -3.00
C LEU A 292 -25.03 -0.83 -3.05
N THR A 293 -26.19 -1.46 -3.17
CA THR A 293 -26.28 -2.92 -3.30
C THR A 293 -27.11 -3.33 -4.48
N TYR A 294 -26.64 -4.36 -5.19
CA TYR A 294 -27.39 -5.09 -6.21
C TYR A 294 -27.49 -6.55 -5.77
N LYS A 295 -28.56 -6.88 -5.05
CA LYS A 295 -28.75 -8.20 -4.43
C LYS A 295 -30.02 -8.85 -4.95
N GLY A 296 -29.92 -10.07 -5.47
CA GLY A 296 -31.08 -10.80 -5.96
C GLY A 296 -30.73 -11.94 -6.90
N THR A 297 -31.76 -12.58 -7.44
CA THR A 297 -31.63 -13.64 -8.45
C THR A 297 -32.62 -13.38 -9.57
N TYR A 298 -32.16 -13.48 -10.81
CA TYR A 298 -32.99 -13.31 -11.99
C TYR A 298 -32.69 -14.40 -13.02
N GLU A 299 -33.75 -15.01 -13.55
CA GLU A 299 -33.70 -16.01 -14.61
C GLU A 299 -34.30 -15.42 -15.87
N TYR A 300 -33.44 -15.05 -16.82
CA TYR A 300 -33.82 -14.48 -18.09
C TYR A 300 -33.95 -15.57 -19.16
N LYS A 301 -35.16 -15.79 -19.68
CA LYS A 301 -35.45 -16.82 -20.70
C LYS A 301 -35.35 -16.32 -22.14
N GLY A 302 -34.75 -15.15 -22.36
CA GLY A 302 -34.75 -14.49 -23.65
C GLY A 302 -36.09 -13.85 -24.01
N VAL A 303 -36.16 -13.25 -25.20
CA VAL A 303 -37.44 -12.84 -25.78
C VAL A 303 -38.12 -14.07 -26.34
N ILE A 304 -39.11 -14.59 -25.63
CA ILE A 304 -39.98 -15.66 -26.14
C ILE A 304 -41.07 -14.96 -26.99
N PRO A 305 -41.05 -15.05 -28.33
CA PRO A 305 -42.09 -14.44 -29.14
C PRO A 305 -43.42 -15.12 -28.85
N LYS A 306 -44.28 -14.47 -28.05
CA LYS A 306 -45.69 -14.85 -27.92
C LYS A 306 -46.41 -14.25 -29.12
N PHE A 307 -46.83 -15.10 -30.06
CA PHE A 307 -47.70 -14.68 -31.18
C PHE A 307 -49.15 -14.54 -30.67
N GLY A 308 -49.37 -13.55 -29.79
CA GLY A 308 -50.64 -13.21 -29.15
C GLY A 308 -50.53 -11.83 -28.49
N SER A 309 -51.53 -10.97 -28.70
CA SER A 309 -51.52 -9.53 -28.44
C SER A 309 -51.03 -9.12 -27.04
N GLY A 310 -49.98 -8.28 -26.97
CA GLY A 310 -49.92 -7.19 -25.99
C GLY A 310 -48.63 -6.97 -25.20
N GLU A 311 -47.73 -7.94 -25.05
CA GLU A 311 -46.54 -7.77 -24.19
C GLU A 311 -45.29 -7.44 -25.03
N SER A 312 -44.80 -6.20 -24.89
CA SER A 312 -43.61 -5.69 -25.56
C SER A 312 -42.32 -6.15 -24.86
N VAL A 313 -41.19 -6.08 -25.60
CA VAL A 313 -39.82 -6.39 -25.14
C VAL A 313 -39.39 -5.53 -23.93
N GLU A 314 -40.09 -4.43 -23.64
CA GLU A 314 -39.87 -3.50 -22.52
C GLU A 314 -39.99 -4.14 -21.12
N ASN A 315 -40.70 -5.27 -20.99
CA ASN A 315 -40.94 -5.90 -19.68
C ASN A 315 -39.69 -6.55 -19.06
N GLY A 316 -38.77 -7.13 -19.86
CA GLY A 316 -37.67 -7.94 -19.30
C GLY A 316 -36.61 -7.15 -18.52
N PHE A 317 -36.36 -5.88 -18.88
CA PHE A 317 -35.44 -5.04 -18.12
C PHE A 317 -36.06 -4.54 -16.81
N GLN A 318 -37.37 -4.30 -16.79
CA GLN A 318 -38.08 -3.95 -15.56
C GLN A 318 -38.13 -5.16 -14.62
N ASP A 319 -38.41 -6.37 -15.13
CA ASP A 319 -38.35 -7.60 -14.33
C ASP A 319 -36.95 -7.83 -13.72
N PHE A 320 -35.89 -7.53 -14.47
CA PHE A 320 -34.51 -7.58 -13.96
C PHE A 320 -34.30 -6.56 -12.83
N LYS A 321 -34.74 -5.31 -13.01
CA LYS A 321 -34.64 -4.27 -11.97
C LYS A 321 -35.42 -4.63 -10.72
N ASP A 322 -36.59 -5.25 -10.88
CA ASP A 322 -37.43 -5.65 -9.74
C ASP A 322 -36.83 -6.87 -9.02
N ALA A 323 -36.18 -7.78 -9.76
CA ALA A 323 -35.52 -8.97 -9.20
C ALA A 323 -34.15 -8.70 -8.56
N ILE A 324 -33.41 -7.71 -9.08
CA ILE A 324 -32.10 -7.28 -8.58
C ILE A 324 -32.12 -5.74 -8.47
N PRO A 325 -32.80 -5.19 -7.45
CA PRO A 325 -32.93 -3.75 -7.28
C PRO A 325 -31.58 -3.10 -6.91
N LEU A 326 -31.42 -1.84 -7.32
CA LEU A 326 -30.39 -0.96 -6.79
C LEU A 326 -30.92 -0.34 -5.50
N ASP A 327 -30.42 -0.80 -4.36
CA ASP A 327 -30.72 -0.20 -3.07
C ASP A 327 -29.56 0.70 -2.61
N THR A 328 -29.90 1.88 -2.08
CA THR A 328 -28.96 2.78 -1.42
C THR A 328 -29.22 2.77 0.08
N LEU A 329 -28.23 2.32 0.86
CA LEU A 329 -28.31 2.22 2.31
C LEU A 329 -27.35 3.22 2.97
N TYR A 330 -27.80 3.91 4.03
CA TYR A 330 -27.01 4.90 4.78
C TYR A 330 -26.56 4.32 6.12
N VAL A 331 -25.89 3.16 6.09
CA VAL A 331 -25.53 2.40 7.29
C VAL A 331 -24.04 2.55 7.59
N ASP A 332 -23.72 2.78 8.87
CA ASP A 332 -22.36 2.78 9.38
C ASP A 332 -21.63 1.47 9.03
N TYR A 333 -20.36 1.56 8.62
CA TYR A 333 -19.54 0.39 8.36
C TYR A 333 -18.09 0.58 8.83
N THR A 334 -17.39 -0.52 9.06
CA THR A 334 -16.01 -0.50 9.52
C THR A 334 -15.09 -1.08 8.46
N THR A 335 -13.97 -0.40 8.21
CA THR A 335 -12.91 -0.91 7.34
C THR A 335 -11.64 -1.14 8.15
N TRP A 336 -10.92 -2.21 7.83
CA TRP A 336 -9.62 -2.50 8.40
C TRP A 336 -8.51 -1.91 7.53
N ARG A 337 -7.49 -1.34 8.17
CA ARG A 337 -6.27 -0.91 7.47
C ARG A 337 -5.46 -2.13 7.03
N PRO A 338 -4.76 -2.07 5.89
CA PRO A 338 -3.84 -3.13 5.48
C PRO A 338 -2.68 -3.22 6.47
N ALA A 339 -2.68 -4.24 7.34
CA ALA A 339 -1.60 -4.47 8.27
C ALA A 339 -0.33 -4.86 7.50
N LYS A 340 0.79 -4.21 7.81
CA LYS A 340 2.08 -4.43 7.17
C LYS A 340 3.07 -4.97 8.21
N PHE A 341 3.77 -6.02 7.86
CA PHE A 341 4.84 -6.64 8.64
C PHE A 341 6.16 -6.45 7.90
N ASN A 342 7.20 -6.05 8.63
CA ASN A 342 8.57 -6.01 8.12
C ASN A 342 9.49 -6.80 9.05
N SER A 343 10.49 -7.45 8.48
CA SER A 343 11.61 -7.99 9.24
C SER A 343 12.90 -7.89 8.44
N SER A 344 14.03 -7.67 9.09
CA SER A 344 15.33 -7.72 8.44
C SER A 344 16.42 -8.33 9.30
N VAL A 345 17.42 -8.86 8.61
CA VAL A 345 18.73 -9.20 9.15
C VAL A 345 19.79 -8.39 8.42
N GLN A 346 20.71 -7.78 9.18
CA GLN A 346 21.80 -6.98 8.65
C GLN A 346 23.11 -7.39 9.32
N PHE A 347 24.16 -7.51 8.50
CA PHE A 347 25.54 -7.68 8.93
C PHE A 347 26.36 -6.45 8.53
N SER A 348 26.94 -5.79 9.51
CA SER A 348 27.76 -4.58 9.35
C SER A 348 29.25 -4.92 9.39
N PHE A 349 30.06 -4.24 8.58
CA PHE A 349 31.51 -4.46 8.49
C PHE A 349 32.21 -3.17 8.05
N ASP A 350 33.54 -3.20 7.92
CA ASP A 350 34.37 -2.02 7.59
C ASP A 350 34.30 -0.97 8.71
N GLU A 351 35.04 -1.22 9.79
CA GLU A 351 35.06 -0.36 10.97
C GLU A 351 35.65 1.02 10.66
N GLU A 352 34.93 2.06 11.04
CA GLU A 352 35.40 3.44 11.01
C GLU A 352 36.28 3.69 12.23
N ARG A 353 37.60 3.72 12.02
CA ARG A 353 38.53 4.19 13.05
C ARG A 353 38.32 5.69 13.28
N PRO A 354 38.09 6.15 14.53
CA PRO A 354 38.06 7.57 14.84
C PRO A 354 39.40 8.21 14.43
N GLU A 355 39.37 9.35 13.74
CA GLU A 355 40.58 10.14 13.43
C GLU A 355 41.20 10.76 14.69
N ASP A 356 40.36 11.07 15.69
CA ASP A 356 40.80 11.62 16.98
C ASP A 356 40.83 10.52 18.05
N CYS A 357 42.02 9.94 18.26
CA CYS A 357 42.31 9.09 19.41
C CYS A 357 42.38 9.96 20.68
N ASN A 358 41.23 10.34 21.24
CA ASN A 358 41.22 10.92 22.59
C ASN A 358 41.27 9.78 23.62
N CYS A 359 42.47 9.49 24.12
CA CYS A 359 42.74 8.39 25.06
C CYS A 359 42.04 8.55 26.43
N LEU A 360 41.42 9.72 26.70
CA LEU A 360 40.82 10.06 27.98
C LEU A 360 39.30 9.80 28.05
N ASP A 361 38.64 9.49 26.93
CA ASP A 361 37.19 9.22 26.90
C ASP A 361 36.88 8.02 26.01
N TYR A 362 37.27 6.84 26.50
CA TYR A 362 37.15 5.57 25.78
C TYR A 362 35.71 5.06 25.81
N ASN A 363 34.89 5.53 24.87
CA ASN A 363 33.65 4.85 24.53
C ASN A 363 33.52 4.74 22.99
N PRO A 364 34.31 3.87 22.33
CA PRO A 364 34.17 3.63 20.91
C PRO A 364 32.96 2.73 20.72
N GLU A 365 31.77 3.31 20.55
CA GLU A 365 30.75 2.64 19.75
C GLU A 365 31.41 2.35 18.39
N THR A 366 31.64 1.07 18.09
CA THR A 366 32.20 0.65 16.81
C THR A 366 31.23 1.06 15.70
N ILE A 367 31.59 2.07 14.91
CA ILE A 367 30.81 2.52 13.76
C ILE A 367 31.27 1.74 12.55
N TYR A 368 30.33 1.15 11.81
CA TYR A 368 30.61 0.42 10.58
C TYR A 368 30.21 1.26 9.36
N LYS A 369 31.09 1.32 8.35
CA LYS A 369 30.84 2.04 7.09
C LYS A 369 29.95 1.26 6.14
N SER A 370 30.06 -0.07 6.15
CA SER A 370 29.36 -0.94 5.20
C SER A 370 28.42 -1.90 5.92
N ALA A 371 27.33 -2.27 5.26
CA ALA A 371 26.45 -3.33 5.73
C ALA A 371 25.78 -4.04 4.55
N VAL A 372 25.55 -5.34 4.72
CA VAL A 372 24.71 -6.16 3.82
C VAL A 372 23.55 -6.74 4.62
N GLY A 373 22.40 -6.93 3.97
CA GLY A 373 21.27 -7.51 4.66
C GLY A 373 20.17 -7.98 3.73
N ALA A 374 19.16 -8.59 4.34
CA ALA A 374 17.94 -9.03 3.69
C ALA A 374 16.74 -8.58 4.52
N GLN A 375 15.65 -8.28 3.83
CA GLN A 375 14.40 -7.79 4.39
C GLN A 375 13.23 -8.57 3.78
N LEU A 376 12.28 -8.93 4.64
CA LEU A 376 10.97 -9.45 4.28
C LEU A 376 9.92 -8.39 4.60
N PHE A 377 9.05 -8.10 3.64
CA PHE A 377 7.85 -7.28 3.81
C PHE A 377 6.62 -8.13 3.53
N VAL A 378 5.55 -7.97 4.30
CA VAL A 378 4.25 -8.63 4.08
C VAL A 378 3.14 -7.62 4.37
N MET A 379 2.12 -7.52 3.53
CA MET A 379 0.96 -6.65 3.72
C MET A 379 -0.34 -7.41 3.45
N SER A 380 -1.34 -7.26 4.31
CA SER A 380 -2.65 -7.89 4.10
C SER A 380 -3.42 -7.20 2.98
N THR A 381 -4.17 -7.98 2.20
CA THR A 381 -5.08 -7.50 1.15
C THR A 381 -6.33 -8.38 1.09
N PRO A 382 -7.39 -7.98 0.37
CA PRO A 382 -8.63 -8.74 0.31
C PRO A 382 -8.50 -10.17 -0.26
N ARG A 383 -7.57 -10.42 -1.20
CA ARG A 383 -7.43 -11.73 -1.86
C ARG A 383 -6.12 -12.44 -1.52
N THR A 384 -4.97 -11.82 -1.80
CA THR A 384 -3.66 -12.46 -1.66
C THR A 384 -2.64 -11.49 -1.08
N PRO A 385 -1.97 -11.85 0.03
CA PRO A 385 -1.05 -10.93 0.70
C PRO A 385 0.06 -10.47 -0.23
N LEU A 386 0.51 -9.26 0.07
CA LEU A 386 1.52 -8.52 -0.65
C LEU A 386 2.89 -8.75 0.01
N VAL A 387 3.83 -9.47 -0.60
CA VAL A 387 5.12 -9.88 0.02
C VAL A 387 6.36 -9.32 -0.70
N ALA A 388 7.32 -8.66 -0.07
CA ALA A 388 8.60 -8.31 -0.75
C ALA A 388 9.75 -9.07 -0.12
N PHE A 389 10.67 -9.57 -0.95
CA PHE A 389 11.99 -9.97 -0.47
C PHE A 389 13.04 -9.03 -1.06
N THR A 390 13.70 -8.26 -0.20
CA THR A 390 14.70 -7.28 -0.59
C THR A 390 16.05 -7.63 0.00
N THR A 391 17.06 -7.78 -0.84
CA THR A 391 18.47 -7.76 -0.40
C THR A 391 19.04 -6.36 -0.57
N PHE A 392 19.98 -5.97 0.29
CA PHE A 392 20.53 -4.63 0.24
C PHE A 392 22.01 -4.56 0.62
N TYR A 393 22.68 -3.57 0.05
CA TYR A 393 24.01 -3.12 0.44
C TYR A 393 23.94 -1.65 0.82
N ARG A 394 24.37 -1.32 2.04
CA ARG A 394 24.45 0.05 2.56
C ARG A 394 25.90 0.44 2.73
N ARG A 395 26.25 1.66 2.33
CA ARG A 395 27.58 2.23 2.53
C ARG A 395 27.51 3.70 2.93
N LYS A 396 28.26 4.08 3.96
CA LYS A 396 28.59 5.45 4.29
C LYS A 396 29.77 5.88 3.41
N ILE A 397 29.49 6.67 2.37
CA ILE A 397 30.51 7.12 1.40
C ILE A 397 31.33 8.26 2.01
N PHE A 398 30.65 9.25 2.60
CA PHE A 398 31.26 10.37 3.30
C PHE A 398 30.62 10.53 4.69
N LYS A 399 31.21 11.36 5.56
CA LYS A 399 30.59 11.71 6.86
C LYS A 399 29.18 12.31 6.68
N SER A 400 28.95 13.01 5.56
CA SER A 400 27.66 13.59 5.18
C SER A 400 26.77 12.67 4.34
N LEU A 401 27.32 11.77 3.51
CA LEU A 401 26.59 11.01 2.48
C LEU A 401 26.55 9.50 2.78
N GLN A 402 25.33 8.94 2.78
CA GLN A 402 25.08 7.51 2.84
C GLN A 402 24.30 7.05 1.62
N MET A 403 24.58 5.82 1.19
CA MET A 403 23.96 5.14 0.08
C MET A 403 23.39 3.80 0.54
N LYS A 404 22.25 3.39 -0.01
CA LYS A 404 21.68 2.05 0.13
C LYS A 404 21.22 1.58 -1.25
N ALA A 405 21.84 0.54 -1.78
CA ALA A 405 21.39 -0.14 -2.99
C ALA A 405 20.56 -1.37 -2.61
N THR A 406 19.48 -1.61 -3.34
CA THR A 406 18.54 -2.72 -3.09
C THR A 406 18.31 -3.53 -4.35
N TYR A 407 18.11 -4.84 -4.17
CA TYR A 407 17.54 -5.72 -5.17
C TYR A 407 16.32 -6.42 -4.57
N THR A 408 15.15 -6.19 -5.16
CA THR A 408 13.87 -6.66 -4.65
C THR A 408 13.24 -7.66 -5.59
N LEU A 409 12.62 -8.68 -5.00
CA LEU A 409 11.73 -9.62 -5.67
C LEU A 409 10.31 -9.36 -5.16
N ASP A 410 9.41 -9.01 -6.07
CA ASP A 410 8.01 -8.67 -5.79
C ASP A 410 7.06 -9.03 -6.95
N SER A 411 5.77 -8.68 -6.84
CA SER A 411 4.70 -9.08 -7.80
C SER A 411 4.71 -8.34 -9.10
N TYR A 412 5.47 -7.26 -9.16
CA TYR A 412 5.46 -6.36 -10.28
C TYR A 412 6.71 -6.55 -11.11
N SER A 413 7.86 -6.79 -10.47
CA SER A 413 9.13 -6.97 -11.17
C SER A 413 10.05 -7.96 -10.46
N TYR A 414 10.66 -8.85 -11.26
CA TYR A 414 11.77 -9.69 -10.84
C TYR A 414 13.14 -9.02 -11.01
N LYS A 415 13.19 -7.79 -11.56
CA LYS A 415 14.41 -7.05 -11.87
C LYS A 415 14.44 -5.69 -11.17
N ASN A 416 13.89 -5.64 -9.96
CA ASN A 416 13.74 -4.39 -9.24
C ASN A 416 15.06 -3.99 -8.55
N ILE A 417 15.80 -3.06 -9.17
CA ILE A 417 16.99 -2.44 -8.59
C ILE A 417 16.63 -1.06 -8.06
N GLY A 418 16.89 -0.82 -6.78
CA GLY A 418 16.65 0.47 -6.12
C GLY A 418 17.92 1.11 -5.57
N LEU A 419 17.88 2.42 -5.44
CA LEU A 419 18.94 3.25 -4.87
C LEU A 419 18.35 4.28 -3.92
N GLY A 420 18.92 4.34 -2.72
CA GLY A 420 18.66 5.36 -1.73
C GLY A 420 19.91 6.17 -1.44
N LEU A 421 19.78 7.49 -1.44
CA LEU A 421 20.82 8.44 -1.04
C LEU A 421 20.29 9.30 0.11
N SER A 422 21.14 9.52 1.11
CA SER A 422 20.87 10.43 2.22
C SER A 422 22.09 11.28 2.48
N SER A 423 21.95 12.60 2.39
CA SER A 423 23.02 13.57 2.56
C SER A 423 22.69 14.57 3.66
N ASN A 424 23.70 14.92 4.47
CA ASN A 424 23.60 15.94 5.49
C ASN A 424 24.40 17.19 5.09
N PHE A 425 23.71 18.30 4.86
CA PHE A 425 24.28 19.63 4.60
C PHE A 425 24.10 20.49 5.85
N GLY A 426 25.08 20.46 6.75
CA GLY A 426 24.95 21.08 8.07
C GLY A 426 23.78 20.46 8.85
N PRO A 427 22.79 21.26 9.30
CA PRO A 427 21.61 20.75 9.98
C PRO A 427 20.55 20.18 9.03
N VAL A 428 20.67 20.34 7.71
CA VAL A 428 19.67 19.85 6.76
C VAL A 428 20.02 18.43 6.30
N ASN A 429 19.11 17.48 6.47
CA ASN A 429 19.16 16.14 5.90
C ASN A 429 18.24 16.07 4.67
N PHE A 430 18.82 15.82 3.51
CA PHE A 430 18.09 15.52 2.29
C PHE A 430 18.21 14.02 1.99
N TYR A 431 17.12 13.41 1.55
CA TYR A 431 17.16 12.04 1.06
C TYR A 431 16.30 11.86 -0.19
N VAL A 432 16.72 10.94 -1.03
CA VAL A 432 15.99 10.50 -2.23
C VAL A 432 16.17 9.00 -2.38
N LEU A 433 15.06 8.29 -2.54
CA LEU A 433 14.98 6.85 -2.73
C LEU A 433 14.17 6.61 -4.00
N ALA A 434 14.69 5.80 -4.90
CA ALA A 434 13.98 5.41 -6.11
C ALA A 434 14.22 3.93 -6.37
N ASP A 435 13.17 3.25 -6.79
CA ASP A 435 13.13 1.81 -6.99
C ASP A 435 12.82 1.49 -8.44
N ASN A 436 13.13 0.27 -8.88
CA ASN A 436 12.97 -0.17 -10.26
C ASN A 436 13.65 0.76 -11.29
N LEU A 437 14.86 1.22 -10.97
CA LEU A 437 15.62 2.20 -11.75
C LEU A 437 15.87 1.79 -13.21
N LEU A 438 15.84 0.49 -13.51
CA LEU A 438 16.01 -0.01 -14.87
C LEU A 438 14.85 0.43 -15.78
N GLU A 439 13.63 0.53 -15.23
CA GLU A 439 12.43 0.92 -15.97
C GLU A 439 12.30 2.45 -16.13
N TYR A 440 13.13 3.25 -15.46
CA TYR A 440 13.11 4.72 -15.62
C TYR A 440 13.54 5.18 -17.01
N ARG A 441 14.13 4.29 -17.82
CA ARG A 441 14.43 4.57 -19.24
C ARG A 441 13.16 4.68 -20.09
N ASP A 442 12.11 3.95 -19.72
CA ASP A 442 10.81 3.95 -20.38
C ASP A 442 9.72 3.63 -19.36
N LEU A 443 9.25 4.68 -18.68
CA LEU A 443 8.26 4.58 -17.61
C LEU A 443 6.95 3.91 -18.06
N THR A 444 6.65 3.94 -19.37
CA THR A 444 5.42 3.33 -19.89
C THR A 444 5.43 1.81 -19.77
N LYS A 445 6.61 1.18 -19.82
CA LYS A 445 6.78 -0.27 -19.70
C LYS A 445 6.94 -0.76 -18.27
N ALA A 446 7.04 0.15 -17.32
CA ALA A 446 7.23 -0.20 -15.92
C ALA A 446 5.96 -0.86 -15.35
N ASN A 447 6.09 -2.09 -14.86
CA ASN A 447 5.05 -2.72 -14.04
C ASN A 447 4.98 -2.12 -12.64
N SER A 448 6.05 -1.50 -12.16
CA SER A 448 6.03 -0.78 -10.90
C SER A 448 7.08 0.32 -10.85
N LEU A 449 6.74 1.38 -10.13
CA LEU A 449 7.60 2.51 -9.87
C LEU A 449 7.40 2.95 -8.44
N SER A 450 8.48 3.27 -7.74
CA SER A 450 8.38 3.93 -6.46
C SER A 450 9.46 4.98 -6.29
N PHE A 451 9.07 6.12 -5.76
CA PHE A 451 9.99 7.17 -5.38
C PHE A 451 9.63 7.71 -4.01
N GLN A 452 10.65 8.19 -3.31
CA GLN A 452 10.49 8.91 -2.07
C GLN A 452 11.58 9.97 -1.97
N LEU A 453 11.22 11.15 -1.50
CA LEU A 453 12.18 12.20 -1.23
C LEU A 453 11.77 13.00 0.00
N GLY A 454 12.73 13.65 0.63
CA GLY A 454 12.40 14.59 1.68
C GLY A 454 13.54 15.40 2.26
N LEU A 455 13.15 16.45 2.97
CA LEU A 455 13.99 17.43 3.64
C LEU A 455 13.65 17.51 5.13
N ASN A 456 14.65 17.23 5.96
CA ASN A 456 14.55 17.30 7.40
C ASN A 456 15.59 18.26 7.96
N VAL A 457 15.30 18.86 9.10
CA VAL A 457 16.28 19.54 9.94
C VAL A 457 16.62 18.61 11.10
N ILE A 458 17.89 18.26 11.23
CA ILE A 458 18.42 17.31 12.20
C ILE A 458 19.47 17.97 13.10
N PHE A 459 19.41 17.66 14.38
CA PHE A 459 20.40 18.12 15.36
C PHE A 459 21.11 16.89 15.92
N LYS A 460 22.36 16.71 15.47
CA LYS A 460 23.26 15.68 15.98
C LYS A 460 23.91 16.18 17.26
N ASN A 461 24.25 15.24 18.14
CA ASN A 461 25.00 15.55 19.35
C ASN A 461 26.34 16.20 18.94
N ARG A 462 26.56 17.47 19.32
CA ARG A 462 27.93 17.99 19.39
C ARG A 462 28.53 17.30 20.62
N LYS A 463 29.39 16.30 20.41
CA LYS A 463 30.30 15.87 21.48
C LYS A 463 31.04 17.14 21.92
N LYS A 464 30.78 17.58 23.15
CA LYS A 464 31.56 18.62 23.81
C LYS A 464 32.84 17.98 24.33
#